data_AF-A0A0P6YE29-F1
#
_entry.id   AF-A0A0P6YE29-F1
#
_cell.length_a   1.000
_cell.length_b   1.000
_cell.length_c   1.000
_cell.angle_alpha   90.00
_cell.angle_beta   90.00
_cell.angle_gamma   90.00
#
_symmetry.space_group_name_H-M   'P 1'
#
loop_
_entity.id
_entity.type
_entity.pdbx_description
1 polymer ?
#
loop_
_entity_poly.entity_id
_entity_poly.type
_entity_poly.pdbx_seq_one_letter_code
_entity_poly.pdbx_strand_id
1 'polypeptide(L)'
;MIALFIDPKEQGRFLRFAVVGAIGAVIDFGIFNALTQAFAFFQHNAVWASVISFIAAVLSNFTWNRFWTYPDSRSKPLAQQGIQFFLVSTAGLLIRTLLFAFLEPILIRFFQGWWKLAILSPIVVAHNFALAIVIGIVMIWNFFANRYWTYNDV
;
A
#
# COMPACT_ATOMS: atom_id res chain seq x y z
N MET A 1 9.43 -11.27 12.94
CA MET A 1 9.07 -9.95 13.50
C MET A 1 10.20 -9.31 14.31
N ILE A 2 10.88 -10.05 15.21
CA ILE A 2 11.99 -9.50 16.03
C ILE A 2 13.20 -9.06 15.19
N ALA A 3 13.49 -9.75 14.08
CA ALA A 3 14.62 -9.42 13.19
C ALA A 3 14.59 -8.00 12.59
N LEU A 4 13.40 -7.40 12.39
CA LEU A 4 13.29 -6.03 11.87
C LEU A 4 13.90 -4.99 12.81
N PHE A 5 13.90 -5.26 14.12
CA PHE A 5 14.44 -4.35 15.13
C PHE A 5 15.91 -4.63 15.47
N ILE A 6 16.45 -5.77 15.02
CA ILE A 6 17.79 -6.25 15.41
C ILE A 6 18.76 -6.28 14.24
N ASP A 7 18.30 -6.59 13.01
CA ASP A 7 19.16 -6.70 11.83
C ASP A 7 19.16 -5.40 11.01
N PRO A 8 20.28 -4.66 10.95
CA PRO A 8 20.40 -3.44 10.15
C PRO A 8 20.12 -3.66 8.65
N LYS A 9 20.37 -4.86 8.13
CA LYS A 9 20.08 -5.19 6.73
C LYS A 9 18.59 -5.23 6.45
N GLU A 10 17.81 -5.83 7.34
CA GLU A 10 16.35 -5.92 7.20
C GLU A 10 15.70 -4.53 7.42
N GLN A 11 16.26 -3.68 8.29
CA GLN A 11 15.85 -2.27 8.40
C GLN A 11 16.07 -1.50 7.10
N GLY A 12 17.25 -1.66 6.48
CA GLY A 12 17.55 -1.04 5.20
C GLY A 12 16.59 -1.49 4.09
N ARG A 13 16.24 -2.78 4.04
CA ARG A 13 15.25 -3.33 3.11
C ARG A 13 13.86 -2.77 3.36
N PHE A 14 13.45 -2.65 4.63
CA PHE A 14 12.17 -2.07 5.00
C PHE A 14 12.05 -0.60 4.56
N LEU A 15 13.09 0.20 4.81
CA LEU A 15 13.11 1.61 4.39
C LEU A 15 13.04 1.76 2.87
N ARG A 16 13.83 0.98 2.13
CA ARG A 16 13.75 0.97 0.65
C ARG A 16 12.37 0.53 0.18
N PHE A 17 11.80 -0.50 0.79
CA PHE A 17 10.45 -0.96 0.47
C PHE A 17 9.41 0.14 0.71
N ALA A 18 9.50 0.87 1.82
CA ALA A 18 8.61 1.99 2.12
C ALA A 18 8.76 3.13 1.10
N VAL A 19 9.99 3.49 0.71
CA VAL A 19 10.25 4.49 -0.34
C VAL A 19 9.64 4.06 -1.67
N VAL A 20 9.87 2.80 -2.07
CA VAL A 20 9.27 2.24 -3.30
C VAL A 20 7.75 2.29 -3.21
N GLY A 21 7.17 1.88 -2.08
CA GLY A 21 5.72 1.97 -1.85
C GLY A 21 5.17 3.39 -1.99
N ALA A 22 5.90 4.41 -1.48
CA ALA A 22 5.53 5.81 -1.63
C ALA A 22 5.57 6.26 -3.10
N ILE A 23 6.59 5.85 -3.87
CA ILE A 23 6.66 6.09 -5.31
C ILE A 23 5.46 5.46 -6.02
N GLY A 24 5.12 4.21 -5.70
CA GLY A 24 3.94 3.54 -6.23
C GLY A 24 2.65 4.28 -5.93
N ALA A 25 2.49 4.82 -4.70
CA ALA A 25 1.33 5.62 -4.35
C ALA A 25 1.24 6.90 -5.19
N VAL A 26 2.36 7.61 -5.40
CA VAL A 26 2.38 8.80 -6.28
C VAL A 26 1.98 8.44 -7.71
N ILE A 27 2.45 7.31 -8.23
CA ILE A 27 2.07 6.81 -9.57
C ILE A 27 0.58 6.48 -9.63
N ASP A 28 0.05 5.79 -8.62
CA ASP A 28 -1.37 5.42 -8.54
C ASP A 28 -2.25 6.67 -8.56
N PHE A 29 -2.01 7.61 -7.64
CA PHE A 29 -2.76 8.87 -7.60
C PHE A 29 -2.58 9.67 -8.88
N GLY A 30 -1.37 9.75 -9.42
CA GLY A 30 -1.08 10.49 -10.65
C GLY A 30 -1.86 9.95 -11.85
N ILE A 31 -1.80 8.63 -12.09
CA ILE A 31 -2.49 7.98 -13.21
C ILE A 31 -4.00 8.03 -13.02
N PHE A 32 -4.51 7.76 -11.82
CA PHE A 32 -5.95 7.84 -11.53
C PHE A 32 -6.51 9.22 -11.85
N ASN A 33 -5.84 10.28 -11.37
CA ASN A 33 -6.27 11.66 -11.61
C ASN A 33 -6.11 12.04 -13.08
N ALA A 34 -5.03 11.63 -13.75
CA ALA A 34 -4.83 11.90 -15.17
C ALA A 34 -5.94 11.25 -16.02
N LEU A 35 -6.27 9.98 -15.77
CA LEU A 35 -7.30 9.26 -16.51
C LEU A 35 -8.70 9.86 -16.30
N THR A 36 -9.05 10.13 -15.03
CA THR A 36 -10.36 10.71 -14.69
C THR A 36 -10.51 12.16 -15.14
N GLN A 37 -9.43 12.94 -15.26
CA GLN A 37 -9.51 14.31 -15.78
C GLN A 37 -9.45 14.36 -17.31
N ALA A 38 -8.69 13.49 -17.96
CA ALA A 38 -8.48 13.54 -19.41
C ALA A 38 -9.61 12.88 -20.21
N PHE A 39 -10.34 11.91 -19.64
CA PHE A 39 -11.35 11.15 -20.40
C PHE A 39 -12.69 11.05 -19.66
N ALA A 40 -13.76 11.50 -20.31
CA ALA A 40 -15.13 11.42 -19.79
C ALA A 40 -15.57 9.99 -19.45
N PHE A 41 -15.08 8.99 -20.19
CA PHE A 41 -15.34 7.58 -19.88
C PHE A 41 -14.89 7.21 -18.45
N PHE A 42 -13.70 7.64 -18.05
CA PHE A 42 -13.16 7.35 -16.72
C PHE A 42 -13.79 8.22 -15.62
N GLN A 43 -14.39 9.36 -15.95
CA GLN A 43 -15.19 10.15 -14.98
C GLN A 43 -16.41 9.37 -14.53
N HIS A 44 -17.15 8.78 -15.47
CA HIS A 44 -18.34 7.98 -15.17
C HIS A 44 -17.99 6.54 -14.73
N ASN A 45 -16.76 6.08 -14.98
CA ASN A 45 -16.30 4.74 -14.64
C ASN A 45 -14.97 4.76 -13.87
N ALA A 46 -14.95 5.47 -12.74
CA ALA A 46 -13.74 5.65 -11.92
C ALA A 46 -13.10 4.32 -11.45
N VAL A 47 -13.89 3.24 -11.37
CA VAL A 47 -13.39 1.89 -11.05
C VAL A 47 -12.34 1.43 -12.06
N TRP A 48 -12.57 1.62 -13.37
CA TRP A 48 -11.60 1.23 -14.39
C TRP A 48 -10.32 2.05 -14.31
N ALA A 49 -10.43 3.35 -14.05
CA ALA A 49 -9.26 4.21 -13.83
C ALA A 49 -8.45 3.72 -12.62
N SER A 50 -9.12 3.35 -11.53
CA SER A 50 -8.48 2.82 -10.32
C SER A 50 -7.79 1.47 -10.54
N VAL A 51 -8.37 0.58 -11.35
CA VAL A 51 -7.73 -0.69 -11.69
C VAL A 51 -6.46 -0.47 -12.51
N ILE A 52 -6.51 0.42 -13.52
CA ILE A 52 -5.35 0.72 -14.37
C ILE A 52 -4.24 1.37 -13.56
N SER A 53 -4.57 2.36 -12.72
CA SER A 53 -3.60 3.07 -11.89
C SER A 53 -2.96 2.13 -10.85
N PHE A 54 -3.76 1.24 -10.24
CA PHE A 54 -3.27 0.24 -9.31
C PHE A 54 -2.29 -0.73 -9.97
N ILE A 55 -2.62 -1.25 -11.16
CA ILE A 55 -1.72 -2.16 -11.90
C ILE A 55 -0.40 -1.45 -12.22
N ALA A 56 -0.45 -0.21 -12.70
CA ALA A 56 0.76 0.56 -12.99
C ALA A 56 1.64 0.79 -11.75
N ALA A 57 1.02 1.09 -10.61
CA ALA A 57 1.72 1.24 -9.33
C ALA A 57 2.35 -0.08 -8.87
N VAL A 58 1.64 -1.21 -8.99
CA VAL A 58 2.17 -2.55 -8.65
C VAL A 58 3.35 -2.92 -9.54
N LEU A 59 3.29 -2.67 -10.84
CA LEU A 59 4.39 -2.92 -11.77
C LEU A 59 5.63 -2.06 -11.45
N SER A 60 5.43 -0.78 -11.14
CA SER A 60 6.50 0.10 -10.68
C SER A 60 7.13 -0.41 -9.39
N ASN A 61 6.30 -0.74 -8.39
CA ASN A 61 6.77 -1.24 -7.11
C ASN A 61 7.53 -2.55 -7.25
N PHE A 62 7.04 -3.48 -8.07
CA PHE A 62 7.72 -4.74 -8.35
C PHE A 62 9.10 -4.51 -8.98
N THR A 63 9.16 -3.61 -9.97
CA THR A 63 10.39 -3.25 -10.70
C THR A 63 11.44 -2.72 -9.72
N TRP A 64 11.09 -1.70 -8.93
CA TRP A 64 12.01 -1.11 -7.96
C TRP A 64 12.39 -2.08 -6.84
N ASN A 65 11.45 -2.90 -6.36
CA ASN A 65 11.78 -3.89 -5.33
C ASN A 65 12.74 -4.96 -5.84
N ARG A 66 12.59 -5.43 -7.09
CA ARG A 66 13.50 -6.42 -7.67
C ARG A 66 14.88 -5.84 -7.99
N PHE A 67 14.97 -4.57 -8.45
CA PHE A 67 16.25 -3.98 -8.85
C PHE A 67 17.01 -3.29 -7.71
N TRP A 68 16.32 -2.76 -6.70
CA TRP A 68 16.93 -1.93 -5.65
C TRP A 68 16.75 -2.46 -4.22
N THR A 69 15.56 -2.94 -3.86
CA THR A 69 15.32 -3.47 -2.50
C THR A 69 15.93 -4.87 -2.33
N TYR A 70 15.75 -5.75 -3.32
CA TYR A 70 16.20 -7.14 -3.32
C TYR A 70 16.99 -7.47 -4.60
N PRO A 71 18.12 -6.79 -4.86
CA PRO A 71 18.91 -7.02 -6.08
C PRO A 71 19.43 -8.46 -6.18
N ASP A 72 19.60 -9.13 -5.04
CA ASP A 72 20.09 -10.50 -4.92
C ASP A 72 19.02 -11.57 -5.26
N SER A 73 17.73 -11.20 -5.25
CA SER A 73 16.59 -12.10 -5.50
C SER A 73 16.32 -12.30 -7.00
N ARG A 74 17.34 -12.72 -7.76
CA ARG A 74 17.22 -12.91 -9.22
C ARG A 74 17.26 -14.37 -9.65
N SER A 75 17.37 -15.30 -8.71
CA SER A 75 17.43 -16.73 -9.01
C SER A 75 16.11 -17.27 -9.56
N LYS A 76 14.97 -16.67 -9.16
CA LYS A 76 13.64 -17.05 -9.64
C LYS A 76 13.25 -16.40 -10.97
N PRO A 77 12.41 -17.08 -11.78
CA PRO A 77 11.81 -16.50 -12.98
C PRO A 77 11.05 -15.20 -12.69
N LEU A 78 11.19 -14.23 -13.60
CA LEU A 78 10.54 -12.91 -13.49
C LEU A 78 9.02 -13.03 -13.35
N ALA A 79 8.39 -13.87 -14.17
CA ALA A 79 6.94 -14.06 -14.17
C ALA A 79 6.43 -14.61 -12.82
N GLN A 80 7.17 -15.56 -12.22
CA GLN A 80 6.79 -16.14 -10.93
C GLN A 80 6.81 -15.08 -9.83
N GLN A 81 7.89 -14.29 -9.73
CA GLN A 81 7.94 -13.22 -8.72
C GLN A 81 6.93 -12.11 -8.99
N GLY A 82 6.69 -11.77 -10.25
CA GLY A 82 5.68 -10.77 -10.62
C GLY A 82 4.28 -11.19 -10.18
N ILE A 83 3.90 -12.45 -10.42
CA ILE A 83 2.61 -13.00 -9.97
C ILE A 83 2.53 -13.02 -8.43
N GLN A 84 3.59 -13.46 -7.75
CA GLN A 84 3.62 -13.46 -6.27
C GLN A 84 3.44 -12.04 -5.71
N PHE A 85 4.19 -11.08 -6.26
CA PHE A 85 4.10 -9.67 -5.84
C PHE A 85 2.71 -9.09 -6.10
N PHE A 86 2.11 -9.39 -7.25
CA PHE A 86 0.75 -8.97 -7.59
C PHE A 86 -0.27 -9.56 -6.60
N LEU A 87 -0.21 -10.86 -6.32
CA LEU A 87 -1.10 -11.51 -5.36
C LEU A 87 -0.98 -10.93 -3.95
N VAL A 88 0.25 -10.68 -3.49
CA VAL A 88 0.50 -10.03 -2.19
C VAL A 88 -0.10 -8.63 -2.17
N SER A 89 0.08 -7.86 -3.25
CA SER A 89 -0.43 -6.48 -3.37
C SER A 89 -1.96 -6.45 -3.38
N THR A 90 -2.61 -7.35 -4.12
CA THR A 90 -4.07 -7.50 -4.15
C THR A 90 -4.60 -7.92 -2.77
N ALA A 91 -3.95 -8.87 -2.09
CA ALA A 91 -4.31 -9.24 -0.73
C ALA A 91 -4.15 -8.05 0.24
N GLY A 92 -3.08 -7.27 0.10
CA GLY A 92 -2.87 -6.05 0.87
C GLY A 92 -3.96 -5.00 0.64
N LEU A 93 -4.43 -4.85 -0.60
CA LEU A 93 -5.57 -3.98 -0.94
C LEU A 93 -6.87 -4.48 -0.29
N LEU A 94 -7.14 -5.79 -0.30
CA LEU A 94 -8.31 -6.36 0.37
C LEU A 94 -8.26 -6.14 1.88
N ILE A 95 -7.11 -6.41 2.50
CA ILE A 95 -6.87 -6.16 3.93
C ILE A 95 -7.12 -4.67 4.24
N ARG A 96 -6.59 -3.77 3.41
CA ARG A 96 -6.80 -2.32 3.55
C ARG A 96 -8.28 -1.98 3.59
N THR A 97 -9.04 -2.44 2.60
CA THR A 97 -10.45 -2.11 2.44
C THR A 97 -11.30 -2.66 3.60
N LEU A 98 -11.06 -3.92 3.98
CA LEU A 98 -11.80 -4.55 5.07
C LEU A 98 -11.50 -3.91 6.43
N LEU A 99 -10.23 -3.63 6.71
CA LEU A 99 -9.85 -2.97 7.96
C LEU A 99 -10.37 -1.54 8.04
N PHE A 100 -10.33 -0.79 6.94
CA PHE A 100 -10.88 0.57 6.91
C PHE A 100 -12.39 0.56 7.18
N ALA A 101 -13.14 -0.27 6.45
CA ALA A 101 -14.60 -0.39 6.62
C ALA A 101 -15.00 -0.81 8.04
N PHE A 102 -14.16 -1.59 8.73
CA PHE A 102 -14.38 -1.99 10.12
C PHE A 102 -14.00 -0.88 11.13
N LEU A 103 -12.83 -0.25 10.96
CA LEU A 103 -12.29 0.71 11.93
C LEU A 103 -12.96 2.09 11.86
N GLU A 104 -13.35 2.53 10.66
CA GLU A 104 -13.95 3.84 10.42
C GLU A 104 -15.16 4.12 11.36
N PRO A 105 -16.22 3.30 11.41
CA PRO A 105 -17.37 3.57 12.27
C PRO A 105 -17.03 3.54 13.77
N ILE A 106 -16.06 2.72 14.19
CA ILE A 106 -15.62 2.63 15.59
C ILE A 106 -14.93 3.93 16.00
N LEU A 107 -13.99 4.39 15.17
CA LEU A 107 -13.23 5.62 15.42
C LEU A 107 -14.14 6.85 15.35
N ILE A 108 -15.09 6.90 14.42
CA ILE A 108 -16.07 7.99 14.36
C ILE A 108 -16.83 8.10 15.69
N ARG A 109 -17.38 6.99 16.21
CA ARG A 109 -18.10 7.01 17.50
C ARG A 109 -17.22 7.45 18.66
N PHE A 110 -15.97 6.97 18.70
CA PHE A 110 -15.00 7.35 19.72
C PHE A 110 -14.70 8.86 19.69
N PHE A 111 -14.33 9.40 18.53
CA PHE A 111 -13.98 10.81 18.39
C PHE A 111 -15.21 11.71 18.54
N GLN A 112 -16.41 11.31 18.11
CA GLN A 112 -17.62 12.10 18.37
C GLN A 112 -17.92 12.27 19.87
N GLY A 113 -17.61 11.26 20.70
CA GLY A 113 -17.81 11.34 22.14
C GLY A 113 -16.77 12.19 22.88
N TRP A 114 -15.53 12.18 22.39
CA TRP A 114 -14.38 12.75 23.11
C TRP A 114 -13.83 14.05 22.51
N TRP A 115 -13.89 14.21 21.19
CA TRP A 115 -13.32 15.33 20.45
C TRP A 115 -14.36 16.43 20.23
N LYS A 116 -14.18 17.57 20.91
CA LYS A 116 -15.09 18.73 20.83
C LYS A 116 -14.42 19.99 20.27
N LEU A 117 -13.23 19.87 19.69
CA LEU A 117 -12.49 21.00 19.12
C LEU A 117 -13.17 21.51 17.85
N ALA A 118 -13.47 22.81 17.80
CA ALA A 118 -14.21 23.45 16.69
C ALA A 118 -13.41 23.56 15.37
N ILE A 119 -12.09 23.35 15.40
CA ILE A 119 -11.19 23.59 14.27
C ILE A 119 -11.16 22.38 13.31
N LEU A 120 -11.39 21.16 13.82
CA LEU A 120 -11.37 19.93 13.04
C LEU A 120 -12.58 19.05 13.39
N SER A 121 -13.36 18.68 12.36
CA SER A 121 -14.49 17.78 12.52
C SER A 121 -14.04 16.41 13.08
N PRO A 122 -14.73 15.84 14.08
CA PRO A 122 -14.42 14.52 14.62
C PRO A 122 -14.36 13.42 13.55
N ILE A 123 -15.17 13.57 12.48
CA ILE A 123 -15.20 12.64 11.34
C ILE A 123 -13.88 12.70 10.57
N VAL A 124 -13.37 13.90 10.31
CA VAL A 124 -12.09 14.08 9.60
C VAL A 124 -10.94 13.48 10.41
N VAL A 125 -10.93 13.69 11.73
CA VAL A 125 -9.93 13.08 12.62
C VAL A 125 -10.05 11.55 12.58
N ALA A 126 -11.25 11.00 12.70
CA ALA A 126 -11.49 9.57 12.65
C ALA A 126 -10.99 8.93 11.34
N HIS A 127 -11.30 9.53 10.18
CA HIS A 127 -10.87 9.01 8.88
C HIS A 127 -9.35 9.00 8.75
N ASN A 128 -8.67 10.08 9.14
CA ASN A 128 -7.21 10.14 9.05
C ASN A 128 -6.53 9.15 10.00
N PHE A 129 -7.05 8.97 11.21
CA PHE A 129 -6.56 7.95 12.15
C PHE A 129 -6.79 6.53 11.61
N ALA A 130 -7.97 6.25 11.06
CA ALA A 130 -8.27 4.97 10.43
C ALA A 130 -7.29 4.69 9.28
N LEU A 131 -7.11 5.67 8.38
CA LEU A 131 -6.17 5.56 7.27
C LEU A 131 -4.74 5.31 7.74
N ALA A 132 -4.25 6.05 8.75
CA ALA A 132 -2.90 5.89 9.26
C ALA A 132 -2.65 4.47 9.83
N ILE A 133 -3.58 3.96 10.63
CA ILE A 133 -3.52 2.61 11.21
C ILE A 133 -3.51 1.57 10.09
N VAL A 134 -4.46 1.69 9.14
CA VAL A 134 -4.61 0.74 8.04
C VAL A 134 -3.38 0.73 7.15
N ILE A 135 -2.84 1.89 6.78
CA ILE A 135 -1.62 2.00 5.96
C ILE A 135 -0.44 1.34 6.67
N GLY A 136 -0.28 1.57 7.98
CA GLY A 136 0.78 0.94 8.77
C GLY A 136 0.71 -0.59 8.75
N ILE A 137 -0.49 -1.15 9.01
CA ILE A 137 -0.72 -2.60 9.00
C ILE A 137 -0.47 -3.19 7.61
N VAL A 138 -1.00 -2.56 6.56
CA VAL A 138 -0.89 -3.03 5.17
C VAL A 138 0.56 -2.94 4.69
N MET A 139 1.31 -1.93 5.10
CA MET A 139 2.74 -1.81 4.81
C MET A 139 3.53 -2.96 5.44
N ILE A 140 3.26 -3.30 6.71
CA ILE A 140 3.88 -4.43 7.40
C ILE A 140 3.55 -5.75 6.70
N TRP A 141 2.27 -5.96 6.36
CA TRP A 141 1.83 -7.12 5.56
C TRP A 141 2.61 -7.24 4.26
N ASN A 142 2.61 -6.16 3.46
CA ASN A 142 3.24 -6.14 2.15
C ASN A 142 4.75 -6.39 2.24
N PHE A 143 5.43 -5.83 3.24
CA PHE A 143 6.85 -6.06 3.45
C PHE A 143 7.14 -7.52 3.77
N PHE A 144 6.51 -8.08 4.81
CA PHE A 144 6.82 -9.43 5.26
C PHE A 144 6.36 -10.52 4.28
N ALA A 145 5.18 -10.36 3.69
CA ALA A 145 4.69 -11.30 2.69
C ALA A 145 5.64 -11.35 1.48
N ASN A 146 6.10 -10.20 0.98
CA ASN A 146 7.07 -10.19 -0.12
C ASN A 146 8.44 -10.70 0.32
N ARG A 147 8.91 -10.36 1.52
CA ARG A 147 10.21 -10.81 2.05
C ARG A 147 10.29 -12.33 2.17
N TYR A 148 9.24 -12.97 2.68
CA TYR A 148 9.23 -14.41 2.98
C TYR A 148 8.65 -15.29 1.87
N TRP A 149 7.92 -14.72 0.90
CA TRP A 149 7.36 -15.48 -0.21
C TRP A 149 7.96 -15.10 -1.56
N THR A 150 7.81 -13.83 -1.96
CA THR A 150 8.29 -13.33 -3.27
C THR A 150 9.81 -13.43 -3.38
N TYR A 151 10.52 -12.85 -2.40
CA TYR A 151 11.98 -12.69 -2.38
C TYR A 151 12.65 -13.62 -1.35
N ASN A 152 12.11 -14.83 -1.18
CA ASN A 152 12.59 -15.79 -0.18
C ASN A 152 13.92 -16.49 -0.53
N ASP A 153 14.48 -16.17 -1.69
CA ASP A 153 15.79 -16.62 -2.18
C ASP A 153 16.94 -15.71 -1.72
N VAL A 154 16.70 -14.86 -0.71
CA VAL A 154 17.67 -13.92 -0.11
C VAL A 154 17.68 -13.97 1.41
#